data_AF-A0A421BXQ4-F1
#
_entry.id   AF-A0A421BXQ4-F1
#
_cell.length_a   1.000
_cell.length_b   1.000
_cell.length_c   1.000
_cell.angle_alpha   90.00
_cell.angle_beta   90.00
_cell.angle_gamma   90.00
#
_symmetry.space_group_name_H-M   'P 1'
#
loop_
_entity.id
_entity.type
_entity.pdbx_description
1 polymer ?
#
loop_
_entity_poly.entity_id
_entity_poly.type
_entity_poly.pdbx_seq_one_letter_code
_entity_poly.pdbx_strand_id
1 'polypeptide(L)'
;MREIPQGAPYPLEALGPLQNVVKAVADITQAPPAIAAQSALSIVALVVQSFANVETLAGSSPCSLYCLTIAESGERKSTCDRLLMAGVREHEEKEAVKYRADMAAYKRDLQSWTAKCKRLLTVVAGASAEKAGKATVELQAMGEEPLPPLHPNLTAMGPTLEGLLKQMEISRPALGIYSDEGGAFLGGYAMNPENVVKTMAGLSNLWDGKPVDRTRAGDGVQTYRGRRLSMHLMVQPVVAMSLLGNPVANGQGFLARFLITQPVSRIGHRLKRGSAPESHEAVADFKKRLTEVLSVALPTGNHRQELDPRQLRMAEDGVECLHLYNEEIERAQAEAATWIRCAPLPASRPSRRRASLRC
;
A
#
# COMPACT_ATOMS: atom_id res chain seq x y z
N MET A 1 -26.32 10.25 22.24
CA MET A 1 -25.26 9.63 21.43
C MET A 1 -24.98 8.26 22.05
N ARG A 2 -24.95 7.16 21.28
CA ARG A 2 -24.71 5.82 21.86
C ARG A 2 -23.22 5.75 22.23
N GLU A 3 -22.89 5.50 23.49
CA GLU A 3 -21.50 5.32 23.91
C GLU A 3 -20.92 4.09 23.19
N ILE A 4 -19.82 4.30 22.47
CA ILE A 4 -19.06 3.21 21.85
C ILE A 4 -18.17 2.64 22.95
N PRO A 5 -18.28 1.34 23.28
CA PRO A 5 -17.47 0.73 24.30
C PRO A 5 -15.98 0.81 23.94
N GLN A 6 -15.14 0.98 24.96
CA GLN A 6 -13.70 1.01 24.77
C GLN A 6 -13.20 -0.33 24.22
N GLY A 7 -12.47 -0.29 23.11
CA GLY A 7 -11.85 -1.47 22.51
C GLY A 7 -10.77 -2.08 23.40
N ALA A 8 -10.39 -3.32 23.10
CA ALA A 8 -9.32 -3.99 23.83
C ALA A 8 -7.97 -3.25 23.68
N PRO A 9 -7.06 -3.34 24.67
CA PRO A 9 -5.71 -2.82 24.52
C PRO A 9 -5.01 -3.42 23.29
N TYR A 10 -4.24 -2.59 22.58
CA TYR A 10 -3.50 -3.05 21.41
C TYR A 10 -2.45 -4.11 21.83
N PRO A 11 -2.39 -5.29 21.17
CA PRO A 11 -1.56 -6.40 21.61
C PRO A 11 -0.09 -6.20 21.20
N LEU A 12 0.66 -5.38 21.95
CA LEU A 12 2.05 -5.06 21.63
C LEU A 12 2.97 -6.28 21.58
N GLU A 13 2.71 -7.28 22.42
CA GLU A 13 3.51 -8.51 22.49
C GLU A 13 3.31 -9.41 21.25
N ALA A 14 2.23 -9.21 20.49
CA ALA A 14 1.96 -9.95 19.25
C ALA A 14 2.67 -9.35 18.01
N LEU A 15 3.36 -8.21 18.15
CA LEU A 15 4.06 -7.54 17.05
C LEU A 15 5.40 -8.20 16.68
N GLY A 16 5.83 -9.20 17.46
CA GLY A 16 7.09 -9.90 17.24
C GLY A 16 8.27 -8.92 17.11
N PRO A 17 9.07 -8.97 16.03
CA PRO A 17 10.23 -8.10 15.85
C PRO A 17 9.92 -6.59 15.87
N LEU A 18 8.67 -6.19 15.61
CA LEU A 18 8.29 -4.77 15.58
C LEU A 18 7.98 -4.19 16.96
N GLN A 19 7.84 -5.03 17.99
CA GLN A 19 7.49 -4.60 19.33
C GLN A 19 8.44 -3.53 19.88
N ASN A 20 9.75 -3.71 19.71
CA ASN A 20 10.77 -2.81 20.23
C ASN A 20 10.67 -1.41 19.61
N VAL A 21 10.60 -1.33 18.28
CA VAL A 21 10.49 -0.03 17.59
C VAL A 21 9.15 0.66 17.91
N VAL A 22 8.06 -0.10 18.06
CA VAL A 22 6.76 0.47 18.40
C VAL A 22 6.76 1.05 19.81
N LYS A 23 7.33 0.34 20.79
CA LYS A 23 7.53 0.84 22.16
C LYS A 23 8.42 2.09 22.15
N ALA A 24 9.51 2.09 21.38
CA ALA A 24 10.42 3.21 21.24
C ALA A 24 9.77 4.46 20.63
N VAL A 25 8.99 4.31 19.54
CA VAL A 25 8.28 5.45 18.93
C VAL A 25 7.20 5.98 19.86
N ALA A 26 6.47 5.10 20.56
CA ALA A 26 5.50 5.52 21.57
C ALA A 26 6.18 6.27 22.73
N ASP A 27 7.40 5.89 23.10
CA ASP A 27 8.21 6.56 24.12
C ASP A 27 8.64 7.97 23.68
N ILE A 28 9.19 8.09 22.47
CA ILE A 28 9.65 9.37 21.88
C ILE A 28 8.48 10.35 21.68
N THR A 29 7.38 9.86 21.14
CA THR A 29 6.27 10.73 20.70
C THR A 29 5.20 10.93 21.77
N GLN A 30 5.15 10.05 22.77
CA GLN A 30 4.03 9.91 23.71
C GLN A 30 2.68 9.70 23.03
N ALA A 31 2.67 9.23 21.78
CA ALA A 31 1.47 8.82 21.07
C ALA A 31 0.90 7.53 21.68
N PRO A 32 -0.39 7.22 21.45
CA PRO A 32 -0.92 5.90 21.75
C PRO A 32 -0.13 4.81 20.99
N PRO A 33 0.28 3.70 21.64
CA PRO A 33 1.12 2.68 21.01
C PRO A 33 0.51 2.06 19.75
N ALA A 34 -0.83 2.01 19.66
CA ALA A 34 -1.52 1.52 18.47
C ALA A 34 -1.24 2.36 17.21
N ILE A 35 -1.04 3.68 17.34
CA ILE A 35 -0.69 4.55 16.21
C ILE A 35 0.71 4.19 15.71
N ALA A 36 1.68 4.07 16.62
CA ALA A 36 3.03 3.66 16.28
C ALA A 36 3.06 2.24 15.67
N ALA A 37 2.25 1.32 16.20
CA ALA A 37 2.11 -0.03 15.68
C ALA A 37 1.56 -0.06 14.25
N GLN A 38 0.50 0.70 14.00
CA GLN A 38 -0.08 0.82 12.66
C GLN A 38 0.89 1.40 11.64
N SER A 39 1.63 2.45 12.00
CA SER A 39 2.69 2.99 11.12
C SER A 39 3.80 1.95 10.89
N ALA A 40 4.27 1.26 11.93
CA ALA A 40 5.34 0.27 11.76
C ALA A 40 4.90 -0.89 10.85
N LEU A 41 3.70 -1.43 11.06
CA LEU A 41 3.13 -2.52 10.26
C LEU A 41 2.92 -2.10 8.80
N SER A 42 2.36 -0.92 8.56
CA SER A 42 2.11 -0.45 7.20
C SER A 42 3.43 -0.29 6.44
N ILE A 43 4.41 0.40 7.03
CA ILE A 43 5.71 0.69 6.41
C ILE A 43 6.48 -0.60 6.13
N VAL A 44 6.43 -1.57 7.05
CA VAL A 44 7.01 -2.89 6.79
C VAL A 44 6.29 -3.57 5.63
N ALA A 45 4.96 -3.56 5.59
CA ALA A 45 4.20 -4.11 4.46
C ALA A 45 4.59 -3.44 3.13
N LEU A 46 4.78 -2.12 3.10
CA LEU A 46 5.25 -1.40 1.91
C LEU A 46 6.58 -1.96 1.38
N VAL A 47 7.53 -2.19 2.29
CA VAL A 47 8.87 -2.65 1.94
C VAL A 47 8.91 -4.14 1.63
N VAL A 48 8.12 -4.98 2.32
CA VAL A 48 8.20 -6.44 2.20
C VAL A 48 7.21 -7.08 1.22
N GLN A 49 6.12 -6.39 0.85
CA GLN A 49 5.04 -6.93 -0.01
C GLN A 49 5.51 -7.46 -1.37
N SER A 50 6.69 -7.03 -1.83
CA SER A 50 7.26 -7.49 -3.09
C SER A 50 7.89 -8.87 -3.01
N PHE A 51 8.28 -9.33 -1.82
CA PHE A 51 9.19 -10.47 -1.68
C PHE A 51 8.48 -11.80 -1.43
N ALA A 52 7.25 -11.75 -0.93
CA ALA A 52 6.54 -12.94 -0.51
C ALA A 52 5.03 -12.80 -0.63
N ASN A 53 4.39 -13.94 -0.92
CA ASN A 53 2.99 -14.17 -0.57
C ASN A 53 2.92 -15.08 0.66
N VAL A 54 1.85 -14.99 1.43
CA VAL A 54 1.55 -15.90 2.54
C VAL A 54 0.48 -16.90 2.13
N GLU A 55 0.61 -18.13 2.61
CA GLU A 55 -0.47 -19.10 2.58
C GLU A 55 -1.54 -18.72 3.61
N THR A 56 -2.81 -18.85 3.20
CA THR A 56 -4.00 -18.64 4.03
C THR A 56 -4.93 -19.84 3.84
N LEU A 57 -6.00 -19.95 4.65
CA LEU A 57 -7.02 -20.99 4.46
C LEU A 57 -7.69 -20.92 3.07
N ALA A 58 -7.69 -19.75 2.42
CA ALA A 58 -8.27 -19.53 1.10
C ALA A 58 -7.23 -19.59 -0.05
N GLY A 59 -5.99 -19.99 0.25
CA GLY A 59 -4.89 -20.04 -0.70
C GLY A 59 -3.88 -18.90 -0.50
N SER A 60 -3.11 -18.60 -1.55
CA SER A 60 -2.04 -17.59 -1.51
C SER A 60 -2.58 -16.16 -1.48
N SER A 61 -2.09 -15.34 -0.56
CA SER A 61 -2.40 -13.90 -0.46
C SER A 61 -1.12 -13.05 -0.41
N PRO A 62 -1.08 -11.84 -0.98
CA PRO A 62 0.04 -10.92 -0.81
C PRO A 62 0.31 -10.53 0.64
N CYS A 63 1.54 -10.14 0.97
CA CYS A 63 1.87 -9.50 2.26
C CYS A 63 1.47 -8.00 2.30
N SER A 64 0.58 -7.56 1.41
CA SER A 64 0.11 -6.18 1.35
C SER A 64 -0.91 -5.90 2.45
N LEU A 65 -0.81 -4.74 3.11
CA LEU A 65 -1.72 -4.36 4.19
C LEU A 65 -2.43 -3.05 3.88
N TYR A 66 -3.73 -2.99 4.15
CA TYR A 66 -4.49 -1.74 4.26
C TYR A 66 -4.70 -1.44 5.74
N CYS A 67 -4.33 -0.23 6.14
CA CYS A 67 -4.20 0.19 7.52
C CYS A 67 -4.97 1.51 7.69
N LEU A 68 -5.96 1.53 8.59
CA LEU A 68 -6.77 2.71 8.89
C LEU A 68 -6.63 3.09 10.36
N THR A 69 -6.00 4.22 10.63
CA THR A 69 -5.87 4.76 11.99
C THR A 69 -6.83 5.91 12.18
N ILE A 70 -7.72 5.78 13.15
CA ILE A 70 -8.69 6.82 13.54
C ILE A 70 -8.18 7.49 14.81
N ALA A 71 -7.79 8.76 14.72
CA ALA A 71 -7.37 9.50 15.90
C ALA A 71 -7.59 11.00 15.73
N GLU A 72 -7.73 11.71 16.85
CA GLU A 72 -7.92 13.15 16.89
C GLU A 72 -6.74 13.93 16.30
N SER A 73 -6.99 15.19 15.96
CA SER A 73 -5.89 16.12 15.65
C SER A 73 -4.98 16.27 16.88
N GLY A 74 -3.65 16.34 16.67
CA GLY A 74 -2.69 16.44 17.77
C GLY A 74 -2.32 15.11 18.46
N GLU A 75 -2.79 13.96 17.96
CA GLU A 75 -2.39 12.61 18.43
C GLU A 75 -0.97 12.16 18.05
N ARG A 76 -0.14 13.08 17.52
CA ARG A 76 1.23 12.79 17.06
C ARG A 76 1.31 11.71 15.96
N LYS A 77 0.21 11.54 15.22
CA LYS A 77 0.04 10.72 14.02
C LYS A 77 1.20 10.88 13.02
N SER A 78 1.32 12.08 12.45
CA SER A 78 2.38 12.43 11.50
C SER A 78 3.79 12.35 12.10
N THR A 79 3.92 12.53 13.43
CA THR A 79 5.23 12.41 14.11
C THR A 79 5.68 10.96 14.19
N CYS A 80 4.78 10.03 14.52
CA CYS A 80 5.07 8.59 14.49
C CYS A 80 5.44 8.14 13.08
N ASP A 81 4.62 8.52 12.10
CA ASP A 81 4.82 8.17 10.70
C ASP A 81 6.16 8.69 10.19
N ARG A 82 6.49 9.96 10.44
CA ARG A 82 7.76 10.57 10.03
C ARG A 82 8.99 9.84 10.58
N LEU A 83 8.97 9.39 11.84
CA LEU A 83 10.09 8.67 12.43
C LEU A 83 10.33 7.32 11.73
N LEU A 84 9.25 6.60 11.42
CA LEU A 84 9.32 5.26 10.85
C LEU A 84 9.52 5.29 9.31
N MET A 85 9.01 6.32 8.62
CA MET A 85 9.15 6.50 7.18
C MET A 85 10.53 7.02 6.76
N ALA A 86 11.37 7.49 7.69
CA ALA A 86 12.65 8.12 7.37
C ALA A 86 13.53 7.27 6.42
N GLY A 87 13.62 5.95 6.66
CA GLY A 87 14.39 5.05 5.79
C GLY A 87 13.82 4.91 4.37
N VAL A 88 12.49 4.97 4.22
CA VAL A 88 11.82 4.94 2.92
C VAL A 88 12.08 6.25 2.18
N ARG A 89 11.95 7.40 2.85
CA ARG A 89 12.18 8.73 2.26
C ARG A 89 13.62 8.91 1.79
N GLU A 90 14.59 8.51 2.61
CA GLU A 90 16.01 8.57 2.23
C GLU A 90 16.32 7.66 1.04
N HIS A 91 15.67 6.50 0.95
CA HIS A 91 15.78 5.64 -0.23
C HIS A 91 15.17 6.29 -1.49
N GLU A 92 13.96 6.85 -1.40
CA GLU A 92 13.32 7.57 -2.51
C GLU A 92 14.20 8.74 -3.00
N GLU A 93 14.78 9.52 -2.08
CA GLU A 93 15.70 10.63 -2.41
C GLU A 93 16.96 10.16 -3.13
N LYS A 94 17.60 9.09 -2.64
CA LYS A 94 18.78 8.48 -3.26
C LYS A 94 18.46 7.97 -4.66
N GLU A 95 17.37 7.22 -4.82
CA GLU A 95 16.93 6.70 -6.11
C GLU A 95 16.51 7.82 -7.07
N ALA A 96 15.97 8.94 -6.56
CA ALA A 96 15.62 10.10 -7.38
C ALA A 96 16.85 10.79 -8.00
N VAL A 97 17.98 10.86 -7.27
CA VAL A 97 19.25 11.35 -7.83
C VAL A 97 19.69 10.48 -8.99
N LYS A 98 19.69 9.15 -8.81
CA LYS A 98 20.05 8.18 -9.85
C LYS A 98 19.11 8.26 -11.05
N TYR A 99 17.81 8.26 -10.80
CA TYR A 99 16.76 8.37 -11.82
C TYR A 99 16.95 9.60 -12.71
N ARG A 100 17.32 10.76 -12.17
CA ARG A 100 17.58 11.96 -13.00
C ARG A 100 18.74 11.77 -13.97
N ALA A 101 19.82 11.13 -13.54
CA ALA A 101 20.97 10.83 -14.39
C ALA A 101 20.60 9.80 -15.46
N ASP A 102 19.94 8.70 -15.05
CA ASP A 102 19.51 7.62 -15.95
C ASP A 102 18.48 8.13 -16.98
N MET A 103 17.56 9.00 -16.59
CA MET A 103 16.60 9.63 -17.49
C MET A 103 17.27 10.52 -18.54
N ALA A 104 18.34 11.24 -18.16
CA ALA A 104 19.10 12.05 -19.10
C ALA A 104 19.85 11.18 -20.12
N ALA A 105 20.41 10.04 -19.68
CA ALA A 105 21.02 9.05 -20.56
C ALA A 105 20.00 8.44 -21.51
N TYR A 106 18.89 7.93 -20.96
CA TYR A 106 17.78 7.38 -21.72
C TYR A 106 17.29 8.31 -22.82
N LYS A 107 17.09 9.61 -22.52
CA LYS A 107 16.64 10.59 -23.52
C LYS A 107 17.63 10.74 -24.68
N ARG A 108 18.93 10.72 -24.43
CA ARG A 108 19.96 10.78 -25.49
C ARG A 108 19.95 9.51 -26.34
N ASP A 109 19.89 8.37 -25.69
CA ASP A 109 19.87 7.06 -26.36
C ASP A 109 18.62 6.91 -27.23
N LEU A 110 17.45 7.30 -26.70
CA LEU A 110 16.19 7.31 -27.43
C LEU A 110 16.22 8.26 -28.63
N GLN A 111 16.80 9.46 -28.48
CA GLN A 111 16.95 10.40 -29.60
C GLN A 111 17.83 9.82 -30.71
N SER A 112 18.98 9.23 -30.37
CA SER A 112 19.88 8.59 -31.33
C SER A 112 19.20 7.41 -32.02
N TRP A 113 18.55 6.54 -31.25
CA TRP A 113 17.81 5.38 -31.75
C TRP A 113 16.68 5.82 -32.70
N THR A 114 15.84 6.78 -32.28
CA THR A 114 14.72 7.29 -33.10
C THR A 114 15.21 7.94 -34.39
N ALA A 115 16.30 8.72 -34.34
CA ALA A 115 16.89 9.34 -35.53
C ALA A 115 17.42 8.28 -36.51
N LYS A 116 18.07 7.23 -36.00
CA LYS A 116 18.56 6.11 -36.82
C LYS A 116 17.40 5.34 -37.44
N CYS A 117 16.37 5.00 -36.67
CA CYS A 117 15.14 4.37 -37.15
C CYS A 117 14.51 5.18 -38.29
N LYS A 118 14.28 6.48 -38.08
CA LYS A 118 13.66 7.36 -39.09
C LYS A 118 14.49 7.44 -40.37
N ARG A 119 15.82 7.54 -40.24
CA ARG A 119 16.74 7.57 -41.38
C ARG A 119 16.64 6.28 -42.21
N LEU A 120 16.69 5.12 -41.54
CA LEU A 120 16.61 3.82 -42.22
C LEU A 120 15.24 3.60 -42.86
N LEU A 121 14.14 3.95 -42.18
CA LEU A 121 12.78 3.87 -42.74
C LEU A 121 12.62 4.70 -44.02
N THR A 122 13.26 5.87 -44.08
CA THR A 122 13.23 6.73 -45.27
C THR A 122 13.99 6.07 -46.44
N VAL A 123 15.11 5.40 -46.17
CA VAL A 123 15.87 4.65 -47.19
C VAL A 123 15.05 3.45 -47.68
N VAL A 124 14.38 2.72 -46.79
CA VAL A 124 13.53 1.58 -47.15
C VAL A 124 12.38 2.01 -48.07
N ALA A 125 11.78 3.18 -47.83
CA ALA A 125 10.63 3.66 -48.61
C ALA A 125 11.00 4.26 -49.98
N GLY A 126 12.21 4.80 -50.14
CA GLY A 126 12.56 5.65 -51.30
C GLY A 126 13.80 5.27 -52.11
N ALA A 127 14.57 4.26 -51.69
CA ALA A 127 15.81 3.88 -52.38
C ALA A 127 15.64 2.70 -53.35
N SER A 128 16.67 2.42 -54.15
CA SER A 128 16.72 1.21 -54.99
C SER A 128 16.58 -0.05 -54.16
N ALA A 129 16.06 -1.13 -54.76
CA ALA A 129 15.78 -2.41 -54.08
C ALA A 129 16.98 -2.94 -53.27
N GLU A 130 18.20 -2.81 -53.80
CA GLU A 130 19.44 -3.20 -53.09
C GLU A 130 19.68 -2.37 -51.82
N LYS A 131 19.48 -1.05 -51.89
CA LYS A 131 19.67 -0.14 -50.75
C LYS A 131 18.57 -0.30 -49.70
N ALA A 132 17.33 -0.51 -50.15
CA ALA A 132 16.20 -0.81 -49.26
C ALA A 132 16.40 -2.14 -48.52
N GLY A 133 16.92 -3.17 -49.21
CA GLY A 133 17.28 -4.45 -48.60
C GLY A 133 18.34 -4.29 -47.51
N LYS A 134 19.43 -3.57 -47.80
CA LYS A 134 20.50 -3.28 -46.81
C LYS A 134 19.98 -2.51 -45.59
N ALA A 135 19.16 -1.47 -45.80
CA ALA A 135 18.59 -0.68 -44.72
C ALA A 135 17.60 -1.48 -43.84
N THR A 136 16.87 -2.43 -44.43
CA THR A 136 15.98 -3.34 -43.69
C THR A 136 16.76 -4.25 -42.77
N VAL A 137 17.86 -4.85 -43.25
CA VAL A 137 18.76 -5.67 -42.43
C VAL A 137 19.38 -4.84 -41.30
N GLU A 138 19.82 -3.61 -41.58
CA GLU A 138 20.36 -2.74 -40.54
C GLU A 138 19.30 -2.35 -39.49
N LEU A 139 18.05 -2.14 -39.90
CA LEU A 139 16.94 -1.83 -38.99
C LEU A 139 16.56 -3.04 -38.13
N GLN A 140 16.62 -4.25 -38.67
CA GLN A 140 16.43 -5.49 -37.90
C GLN A 140 17.61 -5.77 -36.95
N ALA A 141 18.82 -5.34 -37.33
CA ALA A 141 20.02 -5.43 -36.49
C ALA A 141 20.12 -4.28 -35.47
N MET A 142 19.26 -3.25 -35.55
CA MET A 142 19.13 -2.30 -34.45
C MET A 142 18.57 -3.06 -33.25
N GLY A 143 19.29 -2.97 -32.13
CA GLY A 143 18.78 -3.46 -30.85
C GLY A 143 17.44 -2.81 -30.50
N GLU A 144 16.83 -3.33 -29.43
CA GLU A 144 15.53 -2.86 -28.94
C GLU A 144 15.53 -1.37 -28.61
N GLU A 145 14.33 -0.77 -28.61
CA GLU A 145 14.13 0.59 -28.13
C GLU A 145 14.66 0.71 -26.69
N PRO A 146 15.46 1.75 -26.37
CA PRO A 146 15.93 1.95 -25.02
C PRO A 146 14.76 1.95 -24.03
N LEU A 147 14.95 1.35 -22.85
CA LEU A 147 13.91 1.32 -21.82
C LEU A 147 14.06 2.53 -20.89
N PRO A 148 12.97 3.24 -20.55
CA PRO A 148 13.03 4.30 -19.56
C PRO A 148 13.42 3.72 -18.18
N PRO A 149 14.19 4.41 -17.34
CA PRO A 149 14.39 3.99 -15.95
C PRO A 149 13.06 4.03 -15.18
N LEU A 150 12.96 3.21 -14.13
CA LEU A 150 11.76 3.16 -13.29
C LEU A 150 11.67 4.38 -12.37
N HIS A 151 10.46 4.89 -12.19
CA HIS A 151 10.19 6.00 -11.28
C HIS A 151 10.56 5.60 -9.82
N PRO A 152 11.25 6.47 -9.08
CA PRO A 152 11.87 6.12 -7.79
C PRO A 152 10.88 6.04 -6.63
N ASN A 153 9.77 6.79 -6.68
CA ASN A 153 8.82 6.85 -5.57
C ASN A 153 8.12 5.51 -5.34
N LEU A 154 8.09 5.10 -4.08
CA LEU A 154 7.39 3.92 -3.58
C LEU A 154 6.00 4.29 -3.05
N THR A 155 5.80 5.56 -2.69
CA THR A 155 4.54 6.05 -2.12
C THR A 155 3.84 7.06 -3.02
N ALA A 156 2.52 7.11 -2.93
CA ALA A 156 1.64 8.10 -3.54
C ALA A 156 0.71 8.69 -2.47
N MET A 157 0.46 9.99 -2.55
CA MET A 157 -0.42 10.70 -1.63
C MET A 157 -1.72 11.07 -2.36
N GLY A 158 -2.84 10.54 -1.89
CA GLY A 158 -4.18 10.86 -2.42
C GLY A 158 -4.39 10.62 -3.92
N PRO A 159 -3.86 9.56 -4.57
CA PRO A 159 -4.05 9.39 -6.00
C PRO A 159 -5.48 8.99 -6.34
N THR A 160 -5.96 9.34 -7.54
CA THR A 160 -7.09 8.64 -8.16
C THR A 160 -6.65 7.24 -8.60
N LEU A 161 -7.59 6.32 -8.83
CA LEU A 161 -7.26 4.98 -9.33
C LEU A 161 -6.50 5.07 -10.67
N GLU A 162 -6.92 5.97 -11.56
CA GLU A 162 -6.27 6.21 -12.85
C GLU A 162 -4.84 6.75 -12.68
N GLY A 163 -4.65 7.69 -11.76
CA GLY A 163 -3.33 8.24 -11.44
C GLY A 163 -2.40 7.17 -10.88
N LEU A 164 -2.92 6.32 -9.99
CA LEU A 164 -2.20 5.20 -9.41
C LEU A 164 -1.78 4.19 -10.49
N LEU A 165 -2.69 3.78 -11.38
CA LEU A 165 -2.37 2.84 -12.47
C LEU A 165 -1.34 3.42 -13.44
N LYS A 166 -1.43 4.72 -13.76
CA LYS A 166 -0.41 5.40 -14.57
C LYS A 166 0.95 5.45 -13.87
N GLN A 167 0.98 5.63 -12.54
CA GLN A 167 2.22 5.54 -11.79
C GLN A 167 2.77 4.11 -11.80
N MET A 168 1.93 3.08 -11.64
CA MET A 168 2.34 1.67 -11.70
C MET A 168 2.96 1.31 -13.07
N GLU A 169 2.48 1.92 -14.15
CA GLU A 169 3.03 1.74 -15.51
C GLU A 169 4.52 2.11 -15.60
N ILE A 170 4.96 3.14 -14.87
CA ILE A 170 6.34 3.68 -14.94
C ILE A 170 7.20 3.38 -13.70
N SER A 171 6.63 2.81 -12.64
CA SER A 171 7.31 2.60 -11.35
C SER A 171 7.56 1.11 -11.08
N ARG A 172 8.22 0.85 -9.94
CA ARG A 172 8.39 -0.49 -9.38
C ARG A 172 7.02 -1.17 -9.19
N PRO A 173 6.96 -2.51 -9.19
CA PRO A 173 5.69 -3.24 -9.16
C PRO A 173 4.92 -3.16 -7.83
N ALA A 174 5.55 -2.63 -6.77
CA ALA A 174 4.92 -2.42 -5.48
C ALA A 174 4.87 -0.94 -5.14
N LEU A 175 3.68 -0.47 -4.75
CA LEU A 175 3.44 0.90 -4.31
C LEU A 175 2.69 0.95 -2.97
N GLY A 176 2.64 2.14 -2.39
CA GLY A 176 1.88 2.45 -1.20
C GLY A 176 1.02 3.71 -1.35
N ILE A 177 -0.23 3.69 -0.90
CA ILE A 177 -0.99 4.93 -0.64
C ILE A 177 -0.78 5.32 0.82
N TYR A 178 -0.04 6.41 1.07
CA TYR A 178 0.32 6.84 2.43
C TYR A 178 -0.15 8.27 2.66
N SER A 179 -0.98 8.47 3.68
CA SER A 179 -1.51 9.77 4.03
C SER A 179 -1.79 9.87 5.53
N ASP A 180 -1.13 10.84 6.16
CA ASP A 180 -1.37 11.24 7.56
C ASP A 180 -2.62 12.14 7.70
N GLU A 181 -3.18 12.58 6.57
CA GLU A 181 -4.45 13.30 6.41
C GLU A 181 -5.36 12.60 5.38
N GLY A 182 -5.77 11.37 5.67
CA GLY A 182 -6.57 10.54 4.75
C GLY A 182 -7.92 11.13 4.35
N GLY A 183 -8.34 12.25 4.93
CA GLY A 183 -9.48 13.03 4.47
C GLY A 183 -9.33 13.53 3.03
N ALA A 184 -8.12 13.85 2.57
CA ALA A 184 -7.90 14.23 1.17
C ALA A 184 -8.17 13.07 0.20
N PHE A 185 -7.82 11.84 0.58
CA PHE A 185 -8.12 10.65 -0.21
C PHE A 185 -9.62 10.30 -0.15
N LEU A 186 -10.21 10.32 1.06
CA LEU A 186 -11.60 9.93 1.30
C LEU A 186 -12.63 10.97 0.83
N GLY A 187 -12.25 12.25 0.80
CA GLY A 187 -13.07 13.36 0.30
C GLY A 187 -12.67 13.84 -1.09
N GLY A 188 -11.66 13.22 -1.70
CA GLY A 188 -11.15 13.58 -3.01
C GLY A 188 -11.96 12.99 -4.17
N TYR A 189 -11.55 13.32 -5.39
CA TYR A 189 -12.21 12.88 -6.63
C TYR A 189 -12.32 11.35 -6.76
N ALA A 190 -11.38 10.61 -6.16
CA ALA A 190 -11.37 9.16 -6.14
C ALA A 190 -12.61 8.54 -5.47
N MET A 191 -13.24 9.28 -4.55
CA MET A 191 -14.32 8.79 -3.68
C MET A 191 -15.64 9.54 -3.92
N ASN A 192 -15.76 10.27 -5.04
CA ASN A 192 -17.03 10.84 -5.47
C ASN A 192 -18.05 9.74 -5.81
N PRO A 193 -19.37 10.01 -5.81
CA PRO A 193 -20.39 8.99 -6.05
C PRO A 193 -20.25 8.24 -7.38
N GLU A 194 -19.69 8.89 -8.40
CA GLU A 194 -19.48 8.31 -9.74
C GLU A 194 -18.33 7.31 -9.78
N ASN A 195 -17.24 7.56 -9.03
CA ASN A 195 -16.01 6.76 -9.08
C ASN A 195 -15.85 5.82 -7.89
N VAL A 196 -16.54 6.05 -6.76
CA VAL A 196 -16.30 5.33 -5.49
C VAL A 196 -16.36 3.81 -5.65
N VAL A 197 -17.34 3.30 -6.39
CA VAL A 197 -17.50 1.86 -6.66
C VAL A 197 -16.29 1.31 -7.43
N LYS A 198 -15.90 2.00 -8.51
CA LYS A 198 -14.77 1.60 -9.37
C LYS A 198 -13.45 1.66 -8.60
N THR A 199 -13.23 2.73 -7.85
CA THR A 199 -12.05 2.94 -7.02
C THR A 199 -11.92 1.83 -5.98
N MET A 200 -12.98 1.54 -5.22
CA MET A 200 -12.97 0.49 -4.19
C MET A 200 -12.72 -0.91 -4.78
N ALA A 201 -13.34 -1.23 -5.91
CA ALA A 201 -13.10 -2.49 -6.62
C ALA A 201 -11.66 -2.60 -7.11
N GLY A 202 -11.11 -1.54 -7.72
CA GLY A 202 -9.73 -1.51 -8.20
C GLY A 202 -8.71 -1.66 -7.06
N LEU A 203 -8.90 -0.94 -5.95
CA LEU A 203 -8.04 -1.07 -4.77
C LEU A 203 -8.18 -2.46 -4.12
N SER A 204 -9.37 -3.05 -4.11
CA SER A 204 -9.56 -4.41 -3.60
C SER A 204 -8.81 -5.44 -4.44
N ASN A 205 -8.84 -5.31 -5.77
CA ASN A 205 -8.06 -6.17 -6.67
C ASN A 205 -6.55 -6.02 -6.46
N LEU A 206 -6.06 -4.79 -6.24
CA LEU A 206 -4.65 -4.54 -5.96
C LEU A 206 -4.20 -5.10 -4.61
N TRP A 207 -5.07 -5.11 -3.60
CA TRP A 207 -4.82 -5.78 -2.33
C TRP A 207 -4.78 -7.30 -2.48
N ASP A 208 -5.71 -7.87 -3.25
CA ASP A 208 -5.75 -9.30 -3.57
C ASP A 208 -4.54 -9.74 -4.44
N GLY A 209 -3.77 -8.79 -4.99
CA GLY A 209 -2.68 -9.06 -5.93
C GLY A 209 -3.15 -9.56 -7.30
N LYS A 210 -4.43 -9.37 -7.61
CA LYS A 210 -5.03 -9.76 -8.89
C LYS A 210 -4.53 -8.86 -10.01
N PRO A 211 -4.39 -9.38 -11.25
CA PRO A 211 -4.14 -8.55 -12.41
C PRO A 211 -5.21 -7.47 -12.55
N VAL A 212 -4.78 -6.25 -12.88
CA VAL A 212 -5.70 -5.14 -13.16
C VAL A 212 -5.61 -4.77 -14.62
N ASP A 213 -6.73 -4.86 -15.32
CA ASP A 213 -6.83 -4.48 -16.72
C ASP A 213 -7.16 -3.00 -16.87
N ARG A 214 -6.48 -2.34 -17.80
CA ARG A 214 -6.79 -0.99 -18.25
C ARG A 214 -6.95 -1.00 -19.76
N THR A 215 -8.18 -0.73 -20.19
CA THR A 215 -8.54 -0.55 -21.60
C THR A 215 -8.89 0.91 -21.82
N ARG A 216 -8.15 1.61 -22.69
CA ARG A 216 -8.47 2.98 -23.10
C ARG A 216 -8.38 3.13 -24.62
N ALA A 217 -9.25 3.97 -25.17
CA ALA A 217 -9.11 4.42 -26.54
C ALA A 217 -7.78 5.20 -26.67
N GLY A 218 -6.84 4.69 -27.46
CA GLY A 218 -5.51 5.27 -27.71
C GLY A 218 -4.33 4.53 -27.07
N ASP A 219 -4.49 3.97 -25.86
CA ASP A 219 -3.40 3.30 -25.12
C ASP A 219 -3.37 1.77 -25.32
N GLY A 220 -4.37 1.21 -26.00
CA GLY A 220 -4.54 -0.23 -26.15
C GLY A 220 -5.10 -0.92 -24.88
N VAL A 221 -4.88 -2.23 -24.78
CA VAL A 221 -5.21 -3.06 -23.61
C VAL A 221 -3.93 -3.34 -22.85
N GLN A 222 -3.83 -2.87 -21.61
CA GLN A 222 -2.73 -3.18 -20.70
C GLN A 222 -3.24 -3.99 -19.51
N THR A 223 -2.54 -5.08 -19.18
CA THR A 223 -2.82 -5.89 -17.98
C THR A 223 -1.65 -5.75 -17.01
N TYR A 224 -1.90 -5.18 -15.84
CA TYR A 224 -0.87 -5.03 -14.81
C TYR A 224 -0.82 -6.29 -13.93
N ARG A 225 0.07 -7.23 -14.27
CA ARG A 225 0.32 -8.44 -13.48
C ARG A 225 1.36 -8.20 -12.39
N GLY A 226 1.32 -9.05 -11.35
CA GLY A 226 2.33 -9.06 -10.29
C GLY A 226 2.49 -7.71 -9.58
N ARG A 227 1.40 -6.92 -9.47
CA ARG A 227 1.41 -5.63 -8.77
C ARG A 227 1.03 -5.79 -7.31
N ARG A 228 1.53 -4.90 -6.47
CA ARG A 228 1.27 -4.89 -5.02
C ARG A 228 0.91 -3.48 -4.58
N LEU A 229 -0.11 -3.37 -3.73
CA LEU A 229 -0.48 -2.10 -3.13
C LEU A 229 -0.71 -2.28 -1.65
N SER A 230 0.02 -1.52 -0.85
CA SER A 230 -0.30 -1.31 0.57
C SER A 230 -0.91 0.07 0.77
N MET A 231 -1.63 0.26 1.85
CA MET A 231 -2.29 1.54 2.14
C MET A 231 -2.21 1.85 3.62
N HIS A 232 -1.87 3.09 3.93
CA HIS A 232 -1.81 3.62 5.28
C HIS A 232 -2.55 4.95 5.32
N LEU A 233 -3.75 4.94 5.89
CA LEU A 233 -4.59 6.11 6.02
C LEU A 233 -4.73 6.45 7.50
N MET A 234 -4.40 7.69 7.84
CA MET A 234 -4.70 8.25 9.13
C MET A 234 -5.77 9.31 9.00
N VAL A 235 -6.86 9.18 9.74
CA VAL A 235 -8.05 10.02 9.59
C VAL A 235 -8.55 10.50 10.93
N GLN A 236 -9.26 11.62 10.91
CA GLN A 236 -10.05 12.08 12.05
C GLN A 236 -11.34 11.26 12.16
N PRO A 237 -11.93 11.14 13.36
CA PRO A 237 -13.17 10.38 13.55
C PRO A 237 -14.30 10.80 12.62
N VAL A 238 -14.51 12.11 12.40
CA VAL A 238 -15.57 12.63 11.53
C VAL A 238 -15.45 12.15 10.08
N VAL A 239 -14.21 12.03 9.58
CA VAL A 239 -13.92 11.53 8.23
C VAL A 239 -14.07 10.01 8.19
N ALA A 240 -13.63 9.30 9.23
CA ALA A 240 -13.75 7.84 9.30
C ALA A 240 -15.22 7.39 9.18
N MET A 241 -16.14 8.13 9.79
CA MET A 241 -17.57 7.80 9.78
C MET A 241 -18.17 7.74 8.36
N SER A 242 -17.68 8.57 7.42
CA SER A 242 -18.19 8.55 6.05
C SER A 242 -17.81 7.27 5.32
N LEU A 243 -16.60 6.74 5.58
CA LEU A 243 -16.13 5.49 4.99
C LEU A 243 -16.75 4.27 5.70
N LEU A 244 -16.73 4.25 7.03
CA LEU A 244 -17.23 3.12 7.83
C LEU A 244 -18.75 2.94 7.69
N GLY A 245 -19.48 4.05 7.52
CA GLY A 245 -20.92 4.05 7.27
C GLY A 245 -21.30 3.80 5.80
N ASN A 246 -20.34 3.72 4.88
CA ASN A 246 -20.62 3.59 3.46
C ASN A 246 -21.07 2.15 3.09
N PRO A 247 -22.30 1.95 2.58
CA PRO A 247 -22.81 0.62 2.22
C PRO A 247 -22.00 -0.06 1.11
N VAL A 248 -21.40 0.71 0.18
CA VAL A 248 -20.56 0.19 -0.89
C VAL A 248 -19.24 -0.34 -0.34
N ALA A 249 -18.56 0.45 0.50
CA ALA A 249 -17.28 0.06 1.11
C ALA A 249 -17.39 -1.25 1.89
N ASN A 250 -18.55 -1.43 2.51
CA ASN A 250 -18.87 -2.59 3.32
C ASN A 250 -19.35 -3.77 2.48
N GLY A 251 -20.32 -3.55 1.58
CA GLY A 251 -20.91 -4.57 0.72
C GLY A 251 -19.94 -5.16 -0.31
N GLN A 252 -18.91 -4.43 -0.71
CA GLN A 252 -17.88 -4.90 -1.65
C GLN A 252 -16.64 -5.49 -0.95
N GLY A 253 -16.65 -5.61 0.38
CA GLY A 253 -15.53 -6.16 1.14
C GLY A 253 -14.29 -5.26 1.15
N PHE A 254 -14.39 -4.00 0.75
CA PHE A 254 -13.28 -3.05 0.80
C PHE A 254 -12.84 -2.81 2.25
N LEU A 255 -13.79 -2.58 3.16
CA LEU A 255 -13.52 -2.42 4.60
C LEU A 255 -12.92 -3.68 5.24
N ALA A 256 -13.29 -4.88 4.77
CA ALA A 256 -12.78 -6.14 5.31
C ALA A 256 -11.27 -6.33 5.10
N ARG A 257 -10.65 -5.54 4.21
CA ARG A 257 -9.21 -5.56 3.94
C ARG A 257 -8.42 -4.64 4.87
N PHE A 258 -9.08 -3.78 5.64
CA PHE A 258 -8.43 -2.84 6.53
C PHE A 258 -8.20 -3.41 7.92
N LEU A 259 -6.97 -3.25 8.41
CA LEU A 259 -6.66 -3.27 9.83
C LEU A 259 -7.02 -1.90 10.41
N ILE A 260 -8.12 -1.83 11.16
CA ILE A 260 -8.65 -0.58 11.72
C ILE A 260 -8.24 -0.45 13.18
N THR A 261 -7.80 0.74 13.59
CA THR A 261 -7.60 1.04 15.01
C THR A 261 -8.12 2.42 15.37
N GLN A 262 -8.72 2.53 16.57
CA GLN A 262 -9.12 3.79 17.19
C GLN A 262 -8.63 3.80 18.64
N PRO A 263 -7.36 4.17 18.89
CA PRO A 263 -6.84 4.17 20.25
C PRO A 263 -7.46 5.27 21.11
N VAL A 264 -7.49 5.01 22.41
CA VAL A 264 -7.83 6.04 23.40
C VAL A 264 -6.82 7.18 23.32
N SER A 265 -7.34 8.41 23.32
CA SER A 265 -6.54 9.62 23.25
C SER A 265 -5.55 9.71 24.41
N ARG A 266 -4.32 10.13 24.10
CA ARG A 266 -3.32 10.49 25.13
C ARG A 266 -3.23 11.99 25.34
N ILE A 267 -4.00 12.81 24.63
CA ILE A 267 -4.02 14.27 24.81
C ILE A 267 -4.38 14.59 26.26
N GLY A 268 -3.67 15.52 26.89
CA GLY A 268 -3.82 15.86 28.30
C GLY A 268 -3.09 14.92 29.28
N HIS A 269 -2.61 13.75 28.84
CA HIS A 269 -1.94 12.76 29.69
C HIS A 269 -0.43 12.57 29.40
N ARG A 270 0.15 13.42 28.54
CA ARG A 270 1.56 13.34 28.09
C ARG A 270 2.47 14.18 28.98
N LEU A 271 2.74 13.69 30.20
CA LEU A 271 3.53 14.41 31.20
C LEU A 271 5.01 14.00 31.24
N LYS A 272 5.41 12.99 30.46
CA LYS A 272 6.80 12.52 30.44
C LYS A 272 7.70 13.58 29.80
N ARG A 273 8.90 13.76 30.34
CA ARG A 273 9.95 14.61 29.77
C ARG A 273 11.00 13.74 29.11
N GLY A 274 11.29 14.02 27.84
CA GLY A 274 12.26 13.28 27.04
C GLY A 274 11.86 11.82 26.77
N SER A 275 12.79 11.10 26.17
CA SER A 275 12.71 9.68 25.84
C SER A 275 14.00 8.98 26.24
N ALA A 276 13.93 7.66 26.37
CA ALA A 276 15.11 6.85 26.64
C ALA A 276 16.07 6.89 25.43
N PRO A 277 17.41 6.99 25.62
CA PRO A 277 18.38 6.91 24.53
C PRO A 277 18.18 5.66 23.65
N GLU A 278 17.86 4.52 24.27
CA GLU A 278 17.62 3.24 23.63
C GLU A 278 16.41 3.29 22.66
N SER A 279 15.45 4.19 22.92
CA SER A 279 14.34 4.43 22.00
C SER A 279 14.83 5.02 20.67
N HIS A 280 15.82 5.91 20.71
CA HIS A 280 16.40 6.48 19.49
C HIS A 280 17.22 5.44 18.72
N GLU A 281 17.95 4.58 19.43
CA GLU A 281 18.69 3.46 18.84
C GLU A 281 17.75 2.46 18.15
N ALA A 282 16.65 2.07 18.79
CA ALA A 282 15.66 1.17 18.20
C ALA A 282 15.03 1.72 16.91
N VAL A 283 14.79 3.04 16.84
CA VAL A 283 14.30 3.70 15.61
C VAL A 283 15.38 3.72 14.54
N ALA A 284 16.65 3.94 14.91
CA ALA A 284 17.77 3.90 13.98
C ALA A 284 18.00 2.49 13.41
N ASP A 285 17.89 1.45 14.23
CA ASP A 285 18.00 0.04 13.82
C ASP A 285 16.87 -0.36 12.88
N PHE A 286 15.63 0.05 13.18
CA PHE A 286 14.50 -0.16 12.28
C PHE A 286 14.72 0.50 10.92
N LYS A 287 15.15 1.77 10.92
CA LYS A 287 15.50 2.50 9.71
C LYS A 287 16.57 1.76 8.90
N LYS A 288 17.67 1.35 9.54
CA LYS A 288 18.75 0.59 8.90
C LYS A 288 18.20 -0.69 8.26
N ARG A 289 17.36 -1.42 8.97
CA ARG A 289 16.76 -2.66 8.46
C ARG A 289 15.85 -2.42 7.24
N LEU A 290 15.06 -1.35 7.24
CA LEU A 290 14.27 -0.97 6.06
C LEU A 290 15.16 -0.69 4.85
N THR A 291 16.24 0.07 5.03
CA THR A 291 17.18 0.40 3.95
C THR A 291 17.88 -0.85 3.40
N GLU A 292 18.24 -1.81 4.26
CA GLU A 292 18.78 -3.11 3.84
C GLU A 292 17.80 -3.84 2.92
N VAL A 293 16.52 -3.96 3.33
CA VAL A 293 15.51 -4.66 2.53
C VAL A 293 15.22 -3.94 1.21
N LEU A 294 15.12 -2.60 1.23
CA LEU A 294 14.91 -1.79 0.01
C LEU A 294 16.05 -1.88 -1.00
N SER A 295 17.25 -2.27 -0.55
CA SER A 295 18.42 -2.48 -1.40
C SER A 295 18.45 -3.87 -2.06
N VAL A 296 17.59 -4.80 -1.62
CA VAL A 296 17.49 -6.13 -2.22
C VAL A 296 16.80 -6.04 -3.58
N ALA A 297 17.33 -6.76 -4.56
CA ALA A 297 16.70 -6.88 -5.87
C ALA A 297 15.29 -7.48 -5.74
N LEU A 298 14.30 -6.87 -6.39
CA LEU A 298 12.94 -7.38 -6.38
C LEU A 298 12.87 -8.72 -7.12
N PRO A 299 12.06 -9.69 -6.66
CA PRO A 299 11.87 -10.95 -7.37
C PRO A 299 10.96 -10.70 -8.58
N THR A 300 11.55 -10.18 -9.65
CA THR A 300 10.90 -9.98 -10.93
C THR A 300 11.50 -10.97 -11.91
N GLY A 301 10.65 -11.69 -12.65
CA GLY A 301 11.10 -12.66 -13.64
C GLY A 301 11.66 -11.97 -14.88
N ASN A 302 11.19 -12.36 -16.06
CA ASN A 302 11.63 -11.73 -17.31
C ASN A 302 11.14 -10.28 -17.48
N HIS A 303 10.17 -9.83 -16.68
CA HIS A 303 9.63 -8.48 -16.75
C HIS A 303 9.89 -7.72 -15.46
N ARG A 304 10.70 -6.64 -15.53
CA ARG A 304 11.18 -5.86 -14.36
C ARG A 304 10.08 -5.20 -13.49
N GLN A 305 8.82 -5.24 -13.94
CA GLN A 305 7.65 -4.73 -13.22
C GLN A 305 6.55 -5.79 -13.00
N GLU A 306 6.87 -7.07 -13.11
CA GLU A 306 5.97 -8.16 -12.72
C GLU A 306 6.65 -9.00 -11.63
N LEU A 307 6.06 -9.01 -10.44
CA LEU A 307 6.59 -9.78 -9.31
C LEU A 307 6.27 -11.27 -9.44
N ASP A 308 7.25 -12.09 -9.10
CA ASP A 308 7.16 -13.53 -8.90
C ASP A 308 7.65 -13.89 -7.48
N PRO A 309 6.87 -13.54 -6.44
CA PRO A 309 7.31 -13.67 -5.06
C PRO A 309 7.26 -15.13 -4.59
N ARG A 310 8.16 -15.49 -3.68
CA ARG A 310 8.12 -16.81 -3.02
C ARG A 310 6.87 -16.96 -2.16
N GLN A 311 6.44 -18.20 -1.95
CA GLN A 311 5.34 -18.50 -1.02
C GLN A 311 5.89 -18.82 0.38
N LEU A 312 5.35 -18.16 1.40
CA LEU A 312 5.54 -18.46 2.80
C LEU A 312 4.42 -19.39 3.26
N ARG A 313 4.79 -20.61 3.65
CA ARG A 313 3.85 -21.61 4.18
C ARG A 313 3.69 -21.43 5.68
N MET A 314 2.49 -21.70 6.17
CA MET A 314 2.24 -21.75 7.60
C MET A 314 2.81 -23.04 8.19
N ALA A 315 3.31 -22.97 9.41
CA ALA A 315 3.60 -24.18 10.19
C ALA A 315 2.28 -24.86 10.57
N GLU A 316 2.31 -26.18 10.82
CA GLU A 316 1.10 -26.98 11.10
C GLU A 316 0.29 -26.44 12.28
N ASP A 317 0.96 -26.02 13.35
CA ASP A 317 0.37 -25.37 14.52
C ASP A 317 -0.25 -24.01 14.19
N GLY A 318 0.34 -23.25 13.27
CA GLY A 318 -0.19 -22.00 12.75
C GLY A 318 -1.48 -22.20 11.94
N VAL A 319 -1.55 -23.26 11.13
CA VAL A 319 -2.76 -23.62 10.38
C VAL A 319 -3.91 -23.95 11.33
N GLU A 320 -3.65 -24.78 12.34
CA GLU A 320 -4.64 -25.16 13.35
C GLU A 320 -5.15 -23.93 14.13
N CYS A 321 -4.24 -23.06 14.57
CA CYS A 321 -4.59 -21.81 15.24
C CYS A 321 -5.53 -20.94 14.40
N LEU A 322 -5.24 -20.81 13.09
CA LEU A 322 -6.08 -20.05 12.17
C LEU A 322 -7.44 -20.73 11.92
N HIS A 323 -7.49 -22.06 11.89
CA HIS A 323 -8.73 -22.81 11.77
C HIS A 323 -9.64 -22.59 12.98
N LEU A 324 -9.09 -22.75 14.19
CA LEU A 324 -9.82 -22.52 15.44
C LEU A 324 -10.34 -21.08 15.53
N TYR A 325 -9.54 -20.10 15.14
CA TYR A 325 -9.99 -18.71 15.06
C TYR A 325 -11.13 -18.53 14.04
N ASN A 326 -11.01 -19.12 12.84
CA ASN A 326 -12.07 -19.06 11.84
C ASN A 326 -13.38 -19.67 12.34
N GLU A 327 -13.32 -20.82 13.01
CA GLU A 327 -14.50 -21.44 13.63
C GLU A 327 -15.13 -20.56 14.71
N GLU A 328 -14.32 -19.92 15.57
CA GLU A 328 -14.81 -18.99 16.58
C GLU A 328 -15.59 -17.84 15.93
N ILE A 329 -15.03 -17.25 14.86
CA ILE A 329 -15.69 -16.17 14.12
C ILE A 329 -16.99 -16.65 13.44
N GLU A 330 -16.98 -17.79 12.77
CA GLU A 330 -18.18 -18.35 12.12
C GLU A 330 -19.32 -18.61 13.13
N ARG A 331 -19.01 -19.23 14.27
CA ARG A 331 -19.99 -19.45 15.35
C ARG A 331 -20.55 -18.12 15.86
N ALA A 332 -19.67 -17.15 16.09
CA ALA A 332 -20.07 -15.86 16.64
C ALA A 332 -20.86 -14.98 15.64
N GLN A 333 -20.69 -15.18 14.33
CA GLN A 333 -21.54 -14.57 13.29
C GLN A 333 -22.94 -15.22 13.23
N ALA A 334 -23.02 -16.54 13.35
CA ALA A 334 -24.28 -17.28 13.34
C ALA A 334 -25.19 -16.91 14.52
N GLU A 335 -24.60 -16.62 15.69
CA GLU A 335 -25.34 -16.27 16.91
C GLU A 335 -25.95 -14.85 16.89
N ALA A 336 -25.66 -14.04 15.87
CA ALA A 336 -26.12 -12.64 15.69
C ALA A 336 -25.88 -11.70 16.89
N ALA A 337 -25.20 -12.16 17.95
CA ALA A 337 -25.13 -11.50 19.25
C ALA A 337 -23.78 -10.82 19.53
N THR A 338 -22.71 -11.22 18.83
CA THR A 338 -21.33 -10.80 19.16
C THR A 338 -20.65 -10.03 18.03
N TRP A 339 -20.88 -10.41 16.77
CA TRP A 339 -20.38 -9.68 15.60
C TRP A 339 -21.56 -9.30 14.70
N ILE A 340 -21.87 -8.00 14.64
CA ILE A 340 -22.84 -7.49 13.67
C ILE A 340 -22.05 -7.24 12.39
N ARG A 341 -22.54 -7.74 11.25
CA ARG A 341 -22.14 -7.25 9.93
C ARG A 341 -22.09 -5.73 10.03
N CYS A 342 -20.98 -5.07 9.71
CA CYS A 342 -20.97 -3.61 9.64
C CYS A 342 -22.24 -3.24 8.84
N ALA A 343 -23.10 -2.43 9.40
CA ALA A 343 -24.34 -2.04 8.75
C ALA A 343 -24.40 -0.53 8.91
N PRO A 344 -24.80 0.20 7.85
CA PRO A 344 -25.00 1.64 7.97
C PRO A 344 -25.94 1.90 9.14
N LEU A 345 -25.54 2.79 10.06
CA LEU A 345 -26.38 3.20 11.18
C LEU A 345 -27.72 3.72 10.61
N PRO A 346 -28.87 3.12 10.96
CA PRO A 346 -30.14 3.66 10.53
C PRO A 346 -30.35 5.02 11.21
N ALA A 347 -30.67 6.03 10.40
CA ALA A 347 -31.15 7.31 10.90
C ALA A 347 -32.49 7.09 11.62
N SER A 348 -32.44 7.12 12.96
CA SER A 348 -33.58 7.17 13.89
C SER A 348 -34.55 5.97 13.96
N ARG A 349 -34.54 5.25 15.10
CA ARG A 349 -35.66 5.06 16.05
C ARG A 349 -35.22 4.17 17.23
N PRO A 350 -35.74 4.40 18.46
CA PRO A 350 -35.29 3.68 19.64
C PRO A 350 -36.10 2.38 19.79
N SER A 351 -35.45 1.22 19.63
CA SER A 351 -36.00 -0.04 20.13
C SER A 351 -34.95 -0.79 20.95
N ARG A 352 -35.38 -1.17 22.15
CA ARG A 352 -34.59 -1.78 23.21
C ARG A 352 -34.12 -3.18 22.78
N ARG A 353 -32.84 -3.36 22.44
CA ARG A 353 -32.10 -4.62 22.68
C ARG A 353 -30.65 -4.29 23.01
N ARG A 354 -30.21 -4.75 24.19
CA ARG A 354 -28.83 -4.68 24.68
C ARG A 354 -28.05 -5.78 23.96
N ALA A 355 -27.13 -5.41 23.08
CA ALA A 355 -26.06 -6.26 22.58
C ALA A 355 -24.78 -5.41 22.60
N SER A 356 -23.76 -5.94 23.26
CA SER A 356 -22.46 -5.31 23.51
C SER A 356 -21.57 -5.42 22.28
N LEU A 357 -21.07 -4.29 21.77
CA LEU A 357 -20.00 -4.24 20.79
C LEU A 357 -18.67 -4.57 21.48
N ARG A 358 -17.86 -5.46 20.89
CA ARG A 358 -16.41 -5.50 21.09
C ARG A 358 -15.78 -5.23 19.72
N CYS A 359 -15.01 -4.15 19.62
CA CYS A 359 -14.09 -3.87 18.52
C CYS A 359 -12.66 -4.11 18.99
#